data_AF-A0A1G8W4A3-F1
#
_entry.id   AF-A0A1G8W4A3-F1
#
_cell.length_a   1.000
_cell.length_b   1.000
_cell.length_c   1.000
_cell.angle_alpha   90.00
_cell.angle_beta   90.00
_cell.angle_gamma   90.00
#
_symmetry.space_group_name_H-M   'P 1'
#
loop_
_entity.id
_entity.type
_entity.pdbx_description
1 polymer ?
#
loop_
_entity_poly.entity_id
_entity_poly.type
_entity_poly.pdbx_seq_one_letter_code
_entity_poly.pdbx_strand_id
1 'polypeptide(L)'
;MRFFQGYKIQYLILFLMMWNFASAQSITWKKYGLSNTQLYFFRLPAGVNNQSINAQVVDKKFRSVPEQIYFNGKRIMRKSRFLYLTRSTNVLYGQKLSFYLPANTWVFAFNYSDHFLLVDDAIKIQLTTTDKTLLNNWQLPETFDMYSDIALSLKGFQSLKLNEVVSRYIPTLSLQLKRNQLNAVGDTTLVCSLKKMPKGLSLVCSGINTKDHANQEIVIDQAIYFKNEFFFYVPDTGLKLVKNHPDQCFGKMTDIAGNIGYASGCITGMGSGKCAGILNPKISKKYRVTLIIEPN
;
A
#
# COMPACT_ATOMS: atom_id res chain seq x y z
N MET A 1 -25.86 -69.67 -37.67
CA MET A 1 -25.02 -68.50 -38.05
C MET A 1 -25.79 -67.19 -37.78
N ARG A 2 -26.01 -66.80 -36.51
CA ARG A 2 -26.72 -65.55 -36.13
C ARG A 2 -26.16 -64.89 -34.85
N PHE A 3 -24.86 -65.06 -34.58
CA PHE A 3 -24.21 -64.48 -33.38
C PHE A 3 -23.20 -63.36 -33.68
N PHE A 4 -22.98 -63.00 -34.94
CA PHE A 4 -21.96 -61.99 -35.31
C PHE A 4 -22.49 -60.57 -35.56
N GLN A 5 -23.80 -60.33 -35.46
CA GLN A 5 -24.40 -59.02 -35.79
C GLN A 5 -24.49 -58.06 -34.58
N GLY A 6 -24.59 -58.58 -33.35
CA GLY A 6 -24.69 -57.77 -32.13
C GLY A 6 -23.39 -57.04 -31.76
N TYR A 7 -22.23 -57.67 -31.98
CA TYR A 7 -20.93 -57.10 -31.64
C TYR A 7 -20.57 -55.88 -32.50
N LYS A 8 -20.90 -55.90 -33.80
CA LYS A 8 -20.60 -54.77 -34.72
C LYS A 8 -21.33 -53.48 -34.34
N ILE A 9 -22.57 -53.59 -33.83
CA ILE A 9 -23.37 -52.43 -33.39
C ILE A 9 -22.79 -51.85 -32.09
N GLN A 10 -22.35 -52.70 -31.15
CA GLN A 10 -21.72 -52.23 -29.92
C GLN A 10 -20.39 -51.51 -30.18
N TYR A 11 -19.53 -52.01 -31.07
CA TYR A 11 -18.30 -51.32 -31.45
C TYR A 11 -18.57 -50.00 -32.17
N LEU A 12 -19.60 -49.92 -33.02
CA LEU A 12 -19.99 -48.68 -33.68
C LEU A 12 -20.48 -47.64 -32.67
N ILE A 13 -21.30 -48.05 -31.68
CA ILE A 13 -21.76 -47.17 -30.61
C ILE A 13 -20.59 -46.71 -29.74
N LEU A 14 -19.68 -47.61 -29.37
CA LEU A 14 -18.51 -47.25 -28.56
C LEU A 14 -17.57 -46.29 -29.32
N PHE A 15 -17.36 -46.53 -30.62
CA PHE A 15 -16.57 -45.66 -31.48
C PHE A 15 -17.24 -44.28 -31.67
N LEU A 16 -18.55 -44.23 -31.87
CA LEU A 16 -19.31 -42.97 -31.94
C LEU A 16 -19.31 -42.22 -30.60
N MET A 17 -19.39 -42.93 -29.46
CA MET A 17 -19.25 -42.31 -28.15
C MET A 17 -17.83 -41.76 -27.94
N MET A 18 -16.79 -42.52 -28.28
CA MET A 18 -15.40 -42.07 -28.20
C MET A 18 -15.12 -40.89 -29.13
N TRP A 19 -15.67 -40.89 -30.35
CA TRP A 19 -15.56 -39.78 -31.30
C TRP A 19 -16.27 -38.54 -30.78
N ASN A 20 -17.49 -38.68 -30.25
CA ASN A 20 -18.22 -37.56 -29.66
C ASN A 20 -17.54 -37.01 -28.40
N PHE A 21 -16.92 -37.87 -27.57
CA PHE A 21 -16.12 -37.44 -26.43
C PHE A 21 -14.85 -36.70 -26.88
N ALA A 22 -14.14 -37.20 -27.89
CA ALA A 22 -12.94 -36.57 -28.42
C ALA A 22 -13.26 -35.23 -29.12
N SER A 23 -14.35 -35.17 -29.89
CA SER A 23 -14.79 -33.94 -30.55
C SER A 23 -15.27 -32.90 -29.55
N ALA A 24 -16.07 -33.28 -28.54
CA ALA A 24 -16.50 -32.42 -27.45
C ALA A 24 -15.31 -31.90 -26.64
N GLN A 25 -14.36 -32.75 -26.27
CA GLN A 25 -13.11 -32.32 -25.63
C GLN A 25 -12.33 -31.35 -26.53
N SER A 26 -12.23 -31.59 -27.83
CA SER A 26 -11.54 -30.67 -28.75
C SER A 26 -12.21 -29.30 -28.82
N ILE A 27 -13.55 -29.22 -28.75
CA ILE A 27 -14.32 -27.97 -28.75
C ILE A 27 -14.15 -27.26 -27.41
N THR A 28 -14.21 -27.98 -26.28
CA THR A 28 -13.94 -27.43 -24.94
C THR A 28 -12.52 -26.91 -24.84
N TRP A 29 -11.51 -27.62 -25.36
CA TRP A 29 -10.12 -27.14 -25.38
C TRP A 29 -9.92 -25.96 -26.33
N LYS A 30 -10.60 -25.91 -27.48
CA LYS A 30 -10.59 -24.75 -28.37
C LYS A 30 -11.24 -23.53 -27.74
N LYS A 31 -12.31 -23.71 -26.94
CA LYS A 31 -13.05 -22.62 -26.29
C LYS A 31 -12.54 -22.23 -24.90
N TYR A 32 -11.91 -23.16 -24.18
CA TYR A 32 -11.56 -23.03 -22.76
C TYR A 32 -10.17 -23.62 -22.41
N GLY A 33 -9.33 -23.82 -23.41
CA GLY A 33 -7.93 -24.20 -23.23
C GLY A 33 -7.04 -23.01 -22.87
N LEU A 34 -5.74 -23.23 -22.95
CA LEU A 34 -4.68 -22.29 -22.51
C LEU A 34 -4.79 -20.87 -23.10
N SER A 35 -5.35 -20.73 -24.29
CA SER A 35 -5.51 -19.41 -24.94
C SER A 35 -6.64 -18.56 -24.32
N ASN A 36 -7.66 -19.20 -23.75
CA ASN A 36 -8.87 -18.51 -23.28
C ASN A 36 -8.98 -18.44 -21.76
N THR A 37 -8.17 -19.22 -21.04
CA THR A 37 -7.95 -19.04 -19.60
C THR A 37 -6.95 -17.91 -19.38
N GLN A 38 -7.41 -16.88 -18.68
CA GLN A 38 -6.66 -15.70 -18.28
C GLN A 38 -6.26 -15.80 -16.81
N LEU A 39 -5.11 -15.24 -16.48
CA LEU A 39 -4.61 -15.05 -15.14
C LEU A 39 -4.53 -13.57 -14.83
N TYR A 40 -5.01 -13.19 -13.66
CA TYR A 40 -4.82 -11.87 -13.09
C TYR A 40 -3.92 -12.00 -11.86
N PHE A 41 -2.91 -11.14 -11.78
CA PHE A 41 -1.97 -11.13 -10.68
C PHE A 41 -1.95 -9.78 -9.98
N PHE A 42 -1.60 -9.79 -8.71
CA PHE A 42 -1.12 -8.59 -8.03
C PHE A 42 -0.21 -8.95 -6.85
N ARG A 43 0.50 -7.94 -6.36
CA ARG A 43 1.28 -7.96 -5.13
C ARG A 43 0.83 -6.85 -4.20
N LEU A 44 1.12 -7.02 -2.93
CA LEU A 44 1.03 -5.94 -1.96
C LEU A 44 2.44 -5.39 -1.67
N PRO A 45 2.55 -4.17 -1.11
CA PRO A 45 3.83 -3.59 -0.74
C PRO A 45 4.59 -4.47 0.25
N ALA A 46 5.92 -4.32 0.27
CA ALA A 46 6.75 -5.02 1.24
C ALA A 46 6.36 -4.67 2.68
N GLY A 47 6.48 -5.63 3.60
CA GLY A 47 6.11 -5.46 5.01
C GLY A 47 4.64 -5.74 5.34
N VAL A 48 3.80 -6.02 4.34
CA VAL A 48 2.42 -6.46 4.55
C VAL A 48 2.39 -7.97 4.79
N ASN A 49 1.71 -8.39 5.87
CA ASN A 49 1.46 -9.81 6.11
C ASN A 49 0.37 -10.32 5.15
N ASN A 50 0.78 -10.83 4.00
CA ASN A 50 -0.16 -11.33 2.99
C ASN A 50 -1.02 -12.52 3.46
N GLN A 51 -0.57 -13.31 4.44
CA GLN A 51 -1.31 -14.49 4.90
C GLN A 51 -2.58 -14.13 5.69
N SER A 52 -2.63 -12.94 6.28
CA SER A 52 -3.80 -12.48 7.03
C SER A 52 -4.84 -11.74 6.18
N ILE A 53 -4.60 -11.60 4.87
CA ILE A 53 -5.50 -10.94 3.93
C ILE A 53 -6.35 -11.98 3.21
N ASN A 54 -7.59 -11.62 2.93
CA ASN A 54 -8.47 -12.30 2.00
C ASN A 54 -8.81 -11.34 0.86
N ALA A 55 -8.46 -11.72 -0.37
CA ALA A 55 -8.71 -10.94 -1.56
C ALA A 55 -9.83 -11.57 -2.39
N GLN A 56 -10.88 -10.81 -2.68
CA GLN A 56 -12.04 -11.28 -3.43
C GLN A 56 -12.44 -10.35 -4.56
N VAL A 57 -13.04 -10.93 -5.59
CA VAL A 57 -13.61 -10.21 -6.72
C VAL A 57 -15.05 -9.83 -6.36
N VAL A 58 -15.37 -8.55 -6.48
CA VAL A 58 -16.72 -8.00 -6.30
C VAL A 58 -17.16 -7.28 -7.58
N ASP A 59 -18.43 -7.40 -7.93
CA ASP A 59 -19.04 -6.66 -9.03
C ASP A 59 -20.01 -5.62 -8.47
N LYS A 60 -19.77 -4.34 -8.75
CA LYS A 60 -20.66 -3.24 -8.33
C LYS A 60 -22.06 -3.35 -8.94
N LYS A 61 -22.22 -4.05 -10.07
CA LYS A 61 -23.49 -4.24 -10.78
C LYS A 61 -24.20 -5.54 -10.40
N PHE A 62 -23.74 -6.25 -9.36
CA PHE A 62 -24.35 -7.48 -8.83
C PHE A 62 -24.61 -8.58 -9.87
N ARG A 63 -23.87 -8.63 -11.00
CA ARG A 63 -24.02 -9.78 -11.90
C ARG A 63 -23.47 -11.00 -11.19
N SER A 64 -24.29 -12.04 -11.09
CA SER A 64 -23.87 -13.32 -10.54
C SER A 64 -22.70 -13.82 -11.35
N VAL A 65 -21.54 -13.79 -10.71
CA VAL A 65 -20.33 -14.38 -11.23
C VAL A 65 -20.61 -15.86 -11.52
N PRO A 66 -20.28 -16.40 -12.70
CA PRO A 66 -20.52 -17.80 -12.99
C PRO A 66 -19.80 -18.70 -11.97
N GLU A 67 -20.53 -19.63 -11.37
CA GLU A 67 -20.05 -20.50 -10.27
C GLU A 67 -18.96 -21.49 -10.72
N GLN A 68 -18.79 -21.65 -12.03
CA GLN A 68 -17.90 -22.66 -12.61
C GLN A 68 -17.11 -22.07 -13.75
N ILE A 69 -15.82 -22.40 -13.79
CA ILE A 69 -14.93 -22.07 -14.89
C ILE A 69 -14.26 -23.33 -15.41
N TYR A 70 -13.84 -23.28 -16.66
CA TYR A 70 -12.87 -24.24 -17.18
C TYR A 70 -11.46 -23.70 -16.92
N PHE A 71 -10.61 -24.46 -16.27
CA PHE A 71 -9.20 -24.16 -16.11
C PHE A 71 -8.39 -25.24 -16.81
N ASN A 72 -7.66 -24.85 -17.84
CA ASN A 72 -6.86 -25.77 -18.67
C ASN A 72 -7.70 -26.98 -19.17
N GLY A 73 -8.88 -26.69 -19.74
CA GLY A 73 -9.79 -27.70 -20.29
C GLY A 73 -10.59 -28.52 -19.26
N LYS A 74 -10.33 -28.39 -17.95
CA LYS A 74 -11.12 -29.07 -16.89
C LYS A 74 -12.07 -28.09 -16.20
N ARG A 75 -13.32 -28.53 -16.01
CA ARG A 75 -14.32 -27.76 -15.26
C ARG A 75 -13.97 -27.79 -13.78
N ILE A 76 -13.83 -26.61 -13.17
CA ILE A 76 -13.57 -26.42 -11.74
C ILE A 76 -14.61 -25.45 -11.16
N MET A 77 -14.91 -25.63 -9.87
CA MET A 77 -15.72 -24.67 -9.14
C MET A 77 -14.93 -23.37 -8.96
N ARG A 78 -15.49 -22.25 -9.43
CA ARG A 78 -14.84 -20.96 -9.33
C ARG A 78 -15.02 -20.44 -7.92
N LYS A 79 -13.90 -20.11 -7.26
CA LYS A 79 -13.92 -19.30 -6.04
C LYS A 79 -13.82 -17.85 -6.47
N SER A 80 -14.69 -16.97 -5.97
CA SER A 80 -14.59 -15.50 -6.16
C SER A 80 -13.40 -14.88 -5.42
N ARG A 81 -12.40 -15.68 -5.08
CA ARG A 81 -11.25 -15.32 -4.25
C ARG A 81 -9.97 -15.54 -5.02
N PHE A 82 -9.04 -14.61 -4.85
CA PHE A 82 -7.67 -14.81 -5.26
C PHE A 82 -7.02 -15.86 -4.37
N LEU A 83 -6.07 -16.59 -4.93
CA LEU A 83 -5.19 -17.50 -4.20
C LEU A 83 -3.86 -16.81 -3.94
N TYR A 84 -3.40 -16.80 -2.69
CA TYR A 84 -2.08 -16.32 -2.35
C TYR A 84 -1.03 -17.43 -2.50
N LEU A 85 0.01 -17.16 -3.28
CA LEU A 85 1.13 -18.06 -3.52
C LEU A 85 2.31 -17.65 -2.63
N THR A 86 2.52 -18.35 -1.52
CA THR A 86 3.65 -18.09 -0.60
C THR A 86 5.00 -18.44 -1.22
N ARG A 87 5.03 -19.44 -2.09
CA ARG A 87 6.24 -19.93 -2.78
C ARG A 87 5.96 -20.06 -4.26
N SER A 88 7.02 -20.04 -5.07
CA SER A 88 6.88 -20.31 -6.49
C SER A 88 6.38 -21.74 -6.69
N THR A 89 5.38 -21.89 -7.54
CA THR A 89 4.69 -23.17 -7.74
C THR A 89 4.26 -23.32 -9.18
N ASN A 90 4.31 -24.54 -9.68
CA ASN A 90 3.71 -24.91 -10.96
C ASN A 90 2.35 -25.60 -10.77
N VAL A 91 1.72 -25.46 -9.60
CA VAL A 91 0.40 -26.03 -9.32
C VAL A 91 -0.59 -24.91 -9.00
N LEU A 92 -1.70 -24.87 -9.73
CA LEU A 92 -2.81 -23.96 -9.49
C LEU A 92 -4.14 -24.72 -9.55
N TYR A 93 -5.01 -24.51 -8.56
CA TYR A 93 -6.28 -25.26 -8.40
C TYR A 93 -6.12 -26.79 -8.52
N GLY A 94 -5.02 -27.34 -8.00
CA GLY A 94 -4.72 -28.78 -8.05
C GLY A 94 -4.25 -29.30 -9.41
N GLN A 95 -4.05 -28.44 -10.41
CA GLN A 95 -3.54 -28.82 -11.71
C GLN A 95 -2.08 -28.39 -11.88
N LYS A 96 -1.25 -29.28 -12.44
CA LYS A 96 0.13 -28.98 -12.78
C LYS A 96 0.20 -28.19 -14.10
N LEU A 97 0.88 -27.08 -14.07
CA LEU A 97 1.17 -26.18 -15.19
C LEU A 97 2.55 -26.51 -15.75
N SER A 98 2.78 -26.15 -17.02
CA SER A 98 4.09 -26.31 -17.68
C SER A 98 5.09 -25.20 -17.34
N PHE A 99 4.72 -24.31 -16.42
CA PHE A 99 5.51 -23.14 -16.01
C PHE A 99 5.32 -22.88 -14.52
N TYR A 100 6.23 -22.09 -13.95
CA TYR A 100 6.20 -21.71 -12.55
C TYR A 100 5.58 -20.32 -12.37
N LEU A 101 4.58 -20.25 -11.49
CA LEU A 101 4.01 -19.00 -11.01
C LEU A 101 4.96 -18.37 -9.99
N PRO A 102 5.07 -17.03 -9.95
CA PRO A 102 5.96 -16.35 -9.02
C PRO A 102 5.48 -16.50 -7.57
N ALA A 103 6.43 -16.43 -6.64
CA ALA A 103 6.14 -16.38 -5.20
C ALA A 103 5.62 -15.00 -4.78
N ASN A 104 5.02 -14.94 -3.60
CA ASN A 104 4.49 -13.74 -2.94
C ASN A 104 3.52 -12.96 -3.83
N THR A 105 2.67 -13.67 -4.58
CA THR A 105 1.67 -13.08 -5.47
C THR A 105 0.29 -13.62 -5.20
N TRP A 106 -0.70 -12.76 -5.35
CA TRP A 106 -2.09 -13.16 -5.46
C TRP A 106 -2.39 -13.48 -6.92
N VAL A 107 -3.10 -14.58 -7.16
CA VAL A 107 -3.50 -15.01 -8.51
C VAL A 107 -4.98 -15.34 -8.56
N PHE A 108 -5.61 -14.98 -9.66
CA PHE A 108 -6.99 -15.34 -9.97
C PHE A 108 -7.09 -15.77 -11.43
N ALA A 109 -7.69 -16.95 -11.67
CA ALA A 109 -7.93 -17.43 -13.03
C ALA A 109 -9.39 -17.27 -13.44
N PHE A 110 -9.62 -16.89 -14.68
CA PHE A 110 -10.95 -16.73 -15.27
C PHE A 110 -10.91 -17.00 -16.78
N ASN A 111 -12.07 -17.19 -17.40
CA ASN A 111 -12.16 -17.42 -18.83
C ASN A 111 -12.68 -16.18 -19.56
N TYR A 112 -12.01 -15.84 -20.65
CA TYR A 112 -12.39 -14.71 -21.50
C TYR A 112 -13.75 -14.92 -22.19
N SER A 113 -14.08 -16.16 -22.55
CA SER A 113 -15.27 -16.51 -23.33
C SER A 113 -16.59 -16.52 -22.54
N ASP A 114 -16.55 -16.35 -21.21
CA ASP A 114 -17.73 -16.42 -20.34
C ASP A 114 -18.35 -15.04 -20.05
N HIS A 115 -18.22 -14.09 -20.99
CA HIS A 115 -18.66 -12.69 -20.85
C HIS A 115 -18.09 -11.96 -19.62
N PHE A 116 -16.94 -12.43 -19.11
CA PHE A 116 -16.26 -11.78 -17.99
C PHE A 116 -15.46 -10.59 -18.53
N LEU A 117 -16.17 -9.50 -18.79
CA LEU A 117 -15.58 -8.25 -19.24
C LEU A 117 -14.89 -7.58 -18.04
N LEU A 118 -13.56 -7.73 -17.97
CA LEU A 118 -12.66 -6.70 -17.42
C LEU A 118 -12.67 -5.41 -18.28
N VAL A 119 -13.65 -5.26 -19.16
CA VAL A 119 -13.83 -4.17 -20.12
C VAL A 119 -14.80 -3.11 -19.58
N ASP A 120 -15.54 -3.39 -18.49
CA ASP A 120 -16.63 -2.53 -18.00
C ASP A 120 -16.30 -1.73 -16.72
N ASP A 121 -15.05 -1.74 -16.22
CA ASP A 121 -14.60 -1.11 -14.96
C ASP A 121 -15.40 -1.46 -13.68
N ALA A 122 -16.41 -2.32 -13.79
CA ALA A 122 -17.37 -2.65 -12.74
C ALA A 122 -16.84 -3.70 -11.75
N ILE A 123 -15.82 -4.44 -12.16
CA ILE A 123 -15.22 -5.52 -11.38
C ILE A 123 -14.07 -4.95 -10.56
N LYS A 124 -14.15 -5.14 -9.26
CA LYS A 124 -13.18 -4.62 -8.30
C LYS A 124 -12.61 -5.73 -7.42
N ILE A 125 -11.42 -5.50 -6.90
CA ILE A 125 -10.76 -6.34 -5.89
C ILE A 125 -11.07 -5.73 -4.53
N GLN A 126 -11.66 -6.51 -3.64
CA GLN A 126 -11.83 -6.15 -2.25
C GLN A 126 -10.82 -6.92 -1.40
N LEU A 127 -10.05 -6.19 -0.59
CA LEU A 127 -9.16 -6.78 0.40
C LEU A 127 -9.82 -6.69 1.77
N THR A 128 -9.94 -7.82 2.45
CA THR A 128 -10.43 -7.91 3.82
C THR A 128 -9.38 -8.58 4.70
N THR A 129 -9.32 -8.21 5.97
CA THR A 129 -8.42 -8.85 6.93
C THR A 129 -9.04 -8.80 8.32
N THR A 130 -8.73 -9.79 9.14
CA THR A 130 -9.05 -9.82 10.57
C THR A 130 -7.84 -9.45 11.44
N ASP A 131 -6.67 -9.21 10.82
CA ASP A 131 -5.43 -8.86 11.53
C ASP A 131 -5.43 -7.39 11.93
N LYS A 132 -5.60 -7.17 13.24
CA LYS A 132 -5.62 -5.84 13.85
C LYS A 132 -4.29 -5.09 13.64
N THR A 133 -3.17 -5.80 13.60
CA THR A 133 -1.85 -5.18 13.40
C THR A 133 -1.76 -4.53 12.04
N LEU A 134 -2.26 -5.23 11.02
CA LEU A 134 -2.31 -4.74 9.65
C LEU A 134 -3.24 -3.53 9.53
N LEU A 135 -4.45 -3.61 10.10
CA LEU A 135 -5.42 -2.51 10.11
C LEU A 135 -4.92 -1.26 10.84
N ASN A 136 -4.06 -1.42 11.85
CA ASN A 136 -3.44 -0.30 12.56
C ASN A 136 -2.33 0.36 11.75
N ASN A 137 -1.54 -0.43 11.02
CA ASN A 137 -0.36 0.06 10.30
C ASN A 137 -0.65 0.50 8.85
N TRP A 138 -1.73 0.00 8.26
CA TRP A 138 -2.08 0.23 6.86
C TRP A 138 -3.55 0.63 6.71
N GLN A 139 -3.79 1.55 5.79
CA GLN A 139 -5.11 1.89 5.29
C GLN A 139 -5.38 1.03 4.06
N LEU A 140 -6.31 0.09 4.22
CA LEU A 140 -6.84 -0.71 3.12
C LEU A 140 -7.88 0.14 2.37
N PRO A 141 -7.71 0.39 1.07
CA PRO A 141 -8.76 0.95 0.23
C PRO A 141 -9.99 0.04 0.26
N GLU A 142 -11.19 0.62 0.09
CA GLU A 142 -12.43 -0.16 0.05
C GLU A 142 -12.40 -1.19 -1.07
N THR A 143 -11.94 -0.78 -2.26
CA THR A 143 -11.75 -1.65 -3.42
C THR A 143 -10.63 -1.16 -4.34
N PHE A 144 -10.09 -2.04 -5.17
CA PHE A 144 -9.17 -1.72 -6.26
C PHE A 144 -9.78 -2.08 -7.61
N ASP A 145 -9.37 -1.37 -8.64
CA ASP A 145 -9.86 -1.61 -9.99
C ASP A 145 -9.16 -2.82 -10.61
N MET A 146 -9.93 -3.70 -11.26
CA MET A 146 -9.35 -4.76 -12.09
C MET A 146 -9.20 -4.27 -13.53
N TYR A 147 -7.97 -4.00 -13.95
CA TYR A 147 -7.70 -3.51 -15.30
C TYR A 147 -7.52 -4.67 -16.29
N SER A 148 -8.10 -4.57 -17.48
CA SER A 148 -8.03 -5.64 -18.49
C SER A 148 -6.66 -5.80 -19.12
N ASP A 149 -5.86 -4.74 -19.20
CA ASP A 149 -4.53 -4.68 -19.81
C ASP A 149 -3.49 -5.54 -19.09
N ILE A 150 -3.67 -5.79 -17.80
CA ILE A 150 -2.81 -6.61 -16.96
C ILE A 150 -3.28 -8.07 -16.82
N ALA A 151 -4.38 -8.45 -17.48
CA ALA A 151 -4.76 -9.85 -17.60
C ALA A 151 -3.86 -10.57 -18.62
N LEU A 152 -3.39 -11.77 -18.25
CA LEU A 152 -2.47 -12.55 -19.08
C LEU A 152 -2.99 -13.96 -19.32
N SER A 153 -3.13 -14.35 -20.60
CA SER A 153 -3.53 -15.72 -20.95
C SER A 153 -2.48 -16.73 -20.52
N LEU A 154 -2.88 -17.97 -20.21
CA LEU A 154 -1.92 -19.04 -19.88
C LEU A 154 -0.92 -19.27 -21.02
N LYS A 155 -1.38 -19.21 -22.27
CA LYS A 155 -0.51 -19.30 -23.46
C LYS A 155 0.46 -18.11 -23.53
N GLY A 156 -0.02 -16.89 -23.27
CA GLY A 156 0.82 -15.69 -23.21
C GLY A 156 1.89 -15.80 -22.13
N PHE A 157 1.53 -16.27 -20.94
CA PHE A 157 2.48 -16.52 -19.85
C PHE A 157 3.60 -17.49 -20.29
N GLN A 158 3.26 -18.60 -20.95
CA GLN A 158 4.24 -19.57 -21.45
C GLN A 158 5.23 -18.96 -22.45
N SER A 159 4.80 -17.98 -23.25
CA SER A 159 5.64 -17.33 -24.26
C SER A 159 6.55 -16.23 -23.73
N LEU A 160 6.33 -15.75 -22.50
CA LEU A 160 7.06 -14.62 -21.93
C LEU A 160 8.09 -15.07 -20.90
N LYS A 161 9.16 -14.29 -20.75
CA LYS A 161 10.13 -14.50 -19.66
C LYS A 161 9.51 -14.05 -18.33
N LEU A 162 9.87 -14.72 -17.23
CA LEU A 162 9.30 -14.41 -15.91
C LEU A 162 9.49 -12.95 -15.50
N ASN A 163 10.65 -12.35 -15.79
CA ASN A 163 10.91 -10.94 -15.45
C ASN A 163 9.97 -9.99 -16.21
N GLU A 164 9.65 -10.31 -17.46
CA GLU A 164 8.71 -9.54 -18.26
C GLU A 164 7.29 -9.65 -17.68
N VAL A 165 6.87 -10.87 -17.33
CA VAL A 165 5.61 -11.12 -16.63
C VAL A 165 5.52 -10.28 -15.36
N VAL A 166 6.53 -10.35 -14.49
CA VAL A 166 6.55 -9.63 -13.21
C VAL A 166 6.49 -8.11 -13.41
N SER A 167 7.24 -7.58 -14.38
CA SER A 167 7.30 -6.13 -14.62
C SER A 167 6.04 -5.53 -15.25
N ARG A 168 5.32 -6.28 -16.09
CA ARG A 168 4.19 -5.77 -16.89
C ARG A 168 2.82 -6.19 -16.38
N TYR A 169 2.69 -7.41 -15.85
CA TYR A 169 1.40 -8.04 -15.57
C TYR A 169 1.15 -8.26 -14.07
N ILE A 170 2.09 -7.91 -13.20
CA ILE A 170 1.97 -8.07 -11.74
C ILE A 170 2.12 -6.71 -11.06
N PRO A 171 1.06 -5.90 -11.02
CA PRO A 171 1.09 -4.62 -10.32
C PRO A 171 1.24 -4.82 -8.81
N THR A 172 1.86 -3.84 -8.16
CA THR A 172 1.79 -3.69 -6.70
C THR A 172 0.62 -2.77 -6.37
N LEU A 173 -0.39 -3.29 -5.67
CA LEU A 173 -1.50 -2.48 -5.20
C LEU A 173 -0.99 -1.50 -4.13
N SER A 174 -1.28 -0.22 -4.33
CA SER A 174 -0.84 0.81 -3.39
C SER A 174 -1.66 0.73 -2.10
N LEU A 175 -0.99 0.36 -1.01
CA LEU A 175 -1.53 0.50 0.34
C LEU A 175 -0.90 1.72 0.98
N GLN A 176 -1.74 2.59 1.55
CA GLN A 176 -1.25 3.72 2.30
C GLN A 176 -0.85 3.23 3.68
N LEU A 177 0.42 3.38 4.02
CA LEU A 177 0.87 3.17 5.39
C LEU A 177 0.15 4.24 6.22
N LYS A 178 -0.56 3.83 7.27
CA LYS A 178 -1.03 4.74 8.32
C LYS A 178 0.23 5.19 9.05
N ARG A 179 1.02 6.05 8.40
CA ARG A 179 2.09 6.77 9.08
C ARG A 179 1.41 7.42 10.26
N ASN A 180 1.83 7.04 11.45
CA ASN A 180 1.32 7.55 12.70
C ASN A 180 0.88 9.00 12.54
N GLN A 181 -0.42 9.27 12.73
CA GLN A 181 -0.96 10.63 12.89
C GLN A 181 -0.28 11.38 14.06
N LEU A 182 0.69 10.77 14.76
CA LEU A 182 1.57 11.40 15.75
C LEU A 182 2.54 12.44 15.16
N ASN A 183 2.77 12.48 13.84
CA ASN A 183 3.64 13.48 13.19
C ASN A 183 2.93 14.25 12.07
N ALA A 184 1.62 14.49 12.18
CA ALA A 184 1.03 15.57 11.40
C ALA A 184 1.66 16.88 11.91
N VAL A 185 2.65 17.38 11.15
CA VAL A 185 3.18 18.72 11.38
C VAL A 185 2.04 19.66 11.04
N GLY A 186 1.42 20.27 12.06
CA GLY A 186 0.37 21.25 11.83
C GLY A 186 0.97 22.51 11.22
N ASP A 187 0.26 23.16 10.31
CA ASP A 187 0.64 24.49 9.82
C ASP A 187 -0.03 25.55 10.69
N THR A 188 0.72 26.60 11.04
CA THR A 188 0.17 27.76 11.73
C THR A 188 0.93 29.02 11.35
N THR A 189 0.27 30.17 11.47
CA THR A 189 0.84 31.48 11.17
C THR A 189 0.86 32.31 12.44
N LEU A 190 2.01 32.89 12.78
CA LEU A 190 2.09 33.93 13.81
C LEU A 190 2.41 35.26 13.13
N VAL A 191 1.63 36.29 13.47
CA VAL A 191 1.84 37.65 12.98
C VAL A 191 2.42 38.47 14.12
N CYS A 192 3.50 39.20 13.86
CA CYS A 192 4.13 40.07 14.84
C CYS A 192 4.65 41.34 14.16
N SER A 193 4.67 42.44 14.91
CA SER A 193 5.24 43.71 14.44
C SER A 193 6.72 43.80 14.82
N LEU A 194 7.55 44.31 13.91
CA LEU A 194 8.99 44.52 14.15
C LEU A 194 9.25 45.37 15.42
N LYS A 195 8.44 46.39 15.71
CA LYS A 195 8.48 47.23 16.94
C LYS A 195 8.26 46.45 18.24
N LYS A 196 7.51 45.34 18.19
CA LYS A 196 7.12 44.54 19.36
C LYS A 196 7.53 43.07 19.19
N MET A 197 8.68 42.83 18.57
CA MET A 197 9.16 41.47 18.32
C MET A 197 9.39 40.72 19.65
N PRO A 198 8.71 39.58 19.89
CA PRO A 198 8.92 38.79 21.09
C PRO A 198 10.37 38.29 21.20
N LYS A 199 10.90 38.30 22.44
CA LYS A 199 12.31 37.94 22.71
C LYS A 199 12.65 36.51 22.29
N GLY A 200 11.70 35.58 22.33
CA GLY A 200 11.92 34.22 21.86
C GLY A 200 12.15 34.16 20.35
N LEU A 201 11.34 34.88 19.58
CA LEU A 201 11.45 34.91 18.12
C LEU A 201 12.72 35.62 17.66
N SER A 202 13.17 36.65 18.38
CA SER A 202 14.44 37.32 18.05
C SER A 202 15.68 36.45 18.29
N LEU A 203 15.59 35.44 19.17
CA LEU A 203 16.66 34.45 19.39
C LEU A 203 16.72 33.36 18.30
N VAL A 204 15.62 33.14 17.59
CA VAL A 204 15.46 32.04 16.63
C VAL A 204 15.60 32.55 15.19
N CYS A 205 15.04 33.71 14.90
CA CYS A 205 15.05 34.30 13.57
C CYS A 205 16.38 35.02 13.29
N SER A 206 17.32 34.31 12.68
CA SER A 206 18.52 34.92 12.11
C SER A 206 18.16 35.65 10.80
N GLY A 207 18.62 36.89 10.63
CA GLY A 207 18.52 37.60 9.34
C GLY A 207 17.29 38.48 9.14
N ILE A 208 16.57 38.86 10.22
CA ILE A 208 15.52 39.88 10.14
C ILE A 208 16.13 41.21 9.67
N ASN A 209 15.62 41.74 8.56
CA ASN A 209 16.03 43.05 8.04
C ASN A 209 15.23 44.15 8.73
N THR A 210 15.83 44.79 9.74
CA THR A 210 15.16 45.84 10.52
C THR A 210 14.93 47.15 9.75
N LYS A 211 15.52 47.29 8.55
CA LYS A 211 15.39 48.47 7.69
C LYS A 211 14.37 48.29 6.57
N ASP A 212 13.82 47.09 6.42
CA ASP A 212 12.84 46.82 5.38
C ASP A 212 11.48 47.46 5.72
N HIS A 213 10.81 47.98 4.70
CA HIS A 213 9.48 48.58 4.80
C HIS A 213 8.38 47.62 4.30
N ALA A 214 8.73 46.41 3.89
CA ALA A 214 7.81 45.35 3.50
C ALA A 214 7.63 44.29 4.61
N ASN A 215 6.54 43.52 4.52
CA ASN A 215 6.34 42.34 5.36
C ASN A 215 7.45 41.32 5.08
N GLN A 216 8.04 40.77 6.13
CA GLN A 216 9.03 39.70 6.04
C GLN A 216 8.41 38.39 6.50
N GLU A 217 8.52 37.34 5.68
CA GLU A 217 8.03 36.00 6.02
C GLU A 217 9.20 35.09 6.37
N ILE A 218 9.15 34.47 7.56
CA ILE A 218 10.14 33.50 8.01
C ILE A 218 9.43 32.20 8.35
N VAL A 219 9.80 31.13 7.68
CA VAL A 219 9.29 29.80 7.99
C VAL A 219 10.21 29.14 9.01
N ILE A 220 9.66 28.81 10.17
CA ILE A 220 10.34 27.99 11.17
C ILE A 220 9.77 26.57 11.09
N ASP A 221 10.61 25.67 10.59
CA ASP A 221 10.32 24.24 10.59
C ASP A 221 10.62 23.65 11.97
N GLN A 222 9.75 22.75 12.45
CA GLN A 222 9.91 22.00 13.71
C GLN A 222 9.68 22.79 15.02
N ALA A 223 8.79 23.79 15.02
CA ALA A 223 8.27 24.32 16.27
C ALA A 223 7.48 23.22 17.03
N ILE A 224 7.48 23.26 18.36
CA ILE A 224 6.76 22.28 19.18
C ILE A 224 5.70 23.00 20.01
N TYR A 225 4.44 22.60 19.85
CA TYR A 225 3.35 23.00 20.72
C TYR A 225 3.29 22.06 21.92
N PHE A 226 3.49 22.60 23.11
CA PHE A 226 3.55 21.85 24.38
C PHE A 226 2.98 22.70 25.51
N LYS A 227 2.15 22.12 26.38
CA LYS A 227 1.52 22.84 27.51
C LYS A 227 0.90 24.19 27.12
N ASN A 228 0.21 24.23 25.98
CA ASN A 228 -0.43 25.42 25.41
C ASN A 228 0.50 26.57 24.98
N GLU A 229 1.79 26.31 24.79
CA GLU A 229 2.76 27.29 24.31
C GLU A 229 3.56 26.72 23.13
N PHE A 230 4.03 27.59 22.24
CA PHE A 230 4.99 27.23 21.19
C PHE A 230 6.42 27.38 21.69
N PHE A 231 7.22 26.34 21.42
CA PHE A 231 8.66 26.30 21.69
C PHE A 231 9.43 26.14 20.39
N PHE A 232 10.55 26.84 20.31
CA PHE A 232 11.41 26.90 19.13
C PHE A 232 12.84 26.53 19.51
N TYR A 233 13.54 25.81 18.63
CA TYR A 233 14.95 25.52 18.84
C TYR A 233 15.79 26.79 18.69
N VAL A 234 16.69 27.03 19.65
CA VAL A 234 17.64 28.14 19.56
C VAL A 234 18.87 27.63 18.80
N PRO A 235 19.28 28.25 17.69
CA PRO A 235 20.46 27.83 16.94
C PRO A 235 21.71 27.94 17.82
N ASP A 236 22.46 26.85 17.97
CA ASP A 236 23.74 26.87 18.66
C ASP A 236 24.79 27.55 17.77
N THR A 237 25.00 28.84 18.00
CA THR A 237 26.02 29.63 17.32
C THR A 237 27.38 29.34 17.93
N GLY A 238 28.00 28.26 17.45
CA GLY A 238 29.45 28.03 17.52
C GLY A 238 30.04 27.89 18.93
N LEU A 239 30.21 26.65 19.38
CA LEU A 239 31.35 26.20 20.18
C LEU A 239 31.37 24.67 20.12
N LYS A 240 32.51 24.10 19.68
CA LYS A 240 32.74 22.65 19.63
C LYS A 240 32.32 22.02 20.96
N LEU A 241 31.49 20.98 20.91
CA LEU A 241 31.07 20.18 22.06
C LEU A 241 32.30 19.64 22.80
N VAL A 242 32.71 20.34 23.85
CA VAL A 242 33.73 19.87 24.81
C VAL A 242 33.01 19.05 25.88
N LYS A 243 33.37 17.76 25.95
CA LYS A 243 33.14 16.76 27.01
C LYS A 243 31.68 16.55 27.49
N ASN A 244 31.17 15.34 27.18
CA ASN A 244 29.93 14.78 27.72
C ASN A 244 30.02 14.64 29.25
N HIS A 245 29.43 15.59 29.98
CA HIS A 245 29.16 15.41 31.41
C HIS A 245 27.82 14.67 31.59
N PRO A 246 27.69 13.79 32.61
CA PRO A 246 26.47 13.01 32.82
C PRO A 246 25.22 13.89 33.03
N ASP A 247 25.37 15.12 33.53
CA ASP A 247 24.28 16.07 33.77
C ASP A 247 24.09 17.11 32.65
N GLN A 248 24.66 16.87 31.46
CA GLN A 248 24.55 17.82 30.35
C GLN A 248 23.11 17.94 29.84
N CYS A 249 22.67 19.18 29.58
CA CYS A 249 21.38 19.48 28.99
C CYS A 249 21.50 19.65 27.46
N PHE A 250 20.55 19.11 26.71
CA PHE A 250 20.53 19.11 25.24
C PHE A 250 19.23 19.66 24.67
N GLY A 251 19.31 20.14 23.42
CA GLY A 251 18.15 20.69 22.71
C GLY A 251 17.66 21.97 23.36
N LYS A 252 18.47 23.02 23.30
CA LYS A 252 18.12 24.34 23.81
C LYS A 252 16.92 24.89 23.04
N MET A 253 15.87 25.28 23.76
CA MET A 253 14.63 25.80 23.20
C MET A 253 14.20 27.07 23.93
N THR A 254 13.37 27.89 23.27
CA THR A 254 12.74 29.08 23.85
C THR A 254 11.25 29.10 23.57
N ASP A 255 10.45 29.57 24.52
CA ASP A 255 9.06 29.98 24.24
C ASP A 255 9.03 31.34 23.51
N ILE A 256 7.84 31.78 23.07
CA ILE A 256 7.64 33.09 22.40
C ILE A 256 8.17 34.26 23.27
N ALA A 257 8.00 34.17 24.59
CA ALA A 257 8.40 35.22 25.54
C ALA A 257 9.92 35.29 25.78
N GLY A 258 10.70 34.30 25.34
CA GLY A 258 12.15 34.25 25.50
C GLY A 258 12.62 33.45 26.72
N ASN A 259 11.76 32.62 27.32
CA ASN A 259 12.15 31.74 28.41
C ASN A 259 12.86 30.51 27.85
N ILE A 260 14.15 30.38 28.17
CA ILE A 260 15.00 29.30 27.68
C ILE A 260 14.84 28.05 28.55
N GLY A 261 14.72 26.89 27.92
CA GLY A 261 14.77 25.58 28.55
C GLY A 261 15.52 24.56 27.69
N TYR A 262 15.61 23.33 28.18
CA TYR A 262 16.28 22.23 27.47
C TYR A 262 15.35 21.03 27.34
N ALA A 263 15.33 20.43 26.16
CA ALA A 263 14.38 19.39 25.79
C ALA A 263 14.74 18.00 26.34
N SER A 264 16.02 17.77 26.68
CA SER A 264 16.51 16.47 27.18
C SER A 264 17.80 16.62 27.99
N GLY A 265 18.19 15.57 28.70
CA GLY A 265 19.36 15.58 29.57
C GLY A 265 19.09 16.28 30.90
N CYS A 266 20.11 16.92 31.47
CA CYS A 266 20.12 17.45 32.84
C CYS A 266 20.02 16.34 33.91
N ILE A 267 20.07 16.71 35.20
CA ILE A 267 20.03 15.78 36.35
C ILE A 267 18.87 14.76 36.27
N THR A 268 17.73 15.14 35.70
CA THR A 268 16.53 14.30 35.62
C THR A 268 16.44 13.46 34.33
N GLY A 269 17.30 13.70 33.34
CA GLY A 269 17.22 13.11 32.00
C GLY A 269 16.06 13.62 31.13
N MET A 270 15.08 14.31 31.72
CA MET A 270 13.86 14.79 31.04
C MET A 270 14.00 16.21 30.48
N GLY A 271 15.18 16.84 30.60
CA GLY A 271 15.37 18.26 30.29
C GLY A 271 15.08 19.16 31.50
N SER A 272 14.97 20.46 31.26
CA SER A 272 14.81 21.48 32.31
C SER A 272 13.91 22.64 31.92
N GLY A 273 13.43 23.36 32.93
CA GLY A 273 12.50 24.47 32.77
C GLY A 273 11.14 24.03 32.22
N LYS A 274 10.48 24.92 31.46
CA LYS A 274 9.21 24.63 30.79
C LYS A 274 9.33 23.53 29.71
N CYS A 275 10.54 23.23 29.25
CA CYS A 275 10.81 22.25 28.20
C CYS A 275 10.94 20.81 28.73
N ALA A 276 10.88 20.60 30.05
CA ALA A 276 10.99 19.25 30.61
C ALA A 276 9.87 18.33 30.09
N GLY A 277 10.25 17.22 29.45
CA GLY A 277 9.35 16.24 28.84
C GLY A 277 8.77 16.65 27.48
N ILE A 278 9.23 17.75 26.87
CA ILE A 278 8.71 18.27 25.59
C ILE A 278 8.89 17.31 24.41
N LEU A 279 9.83 16.36 24.51
CA LEU A 279 10.06 15.35 23.48
C LEU A 279 9.09 14.15 23.56
N ASN A 280 8.18 14.12 24.55
CA ASN A 280 7.21 13.05 24.66
C ASN A 280 6.07 13.23 23.63
N PRO A 281 5.96 12.36 22.61
CA PRO A 281 5.04 12.55 21.49
C PRO A 281 3.56 12.44 21.89
N LYS A 282 3.24 11.94 23.10
CA LYS A 282 1.85 11.89 23.58
C LYS A 282 1.32 13.24 24.06
N ILE A 283 2.22 14.16 24.42
CA ILE A 283 1.86 15.43 25.08
C ILE A 283 2.37 16.67 24.31
N SER A 284 3.16 16.46 23.25
CA SER A 284 3.69 17.51 22.37
C SER A 284 3.26 17.28 20.93
N LYS A 285 3.08 18.35 20.15
CA LYS A 285 2.82 18.29 18.70
C LYS A 285 3.79 19.17 17.94
N LYS A 286 4.27 18.70 16.78
CA LYS A 286 5.16 19.48 15.91
C LYS A 286 4.34 20.36 14.97
N TYR A 287 4.84 21.56 14.70
CA TYR A 287 4.24 22.53 13.80
C TYR A 287 5.29 23.13 12.86
N ARG A 288 4.83 23.52 11.68
CA ARG A 288 5.49 24.45 10.79
C ARG A 288 4.86 25.81 11.05
N VAL A 289 5.68 26.75 11.48
CA VAL A 289 5.21 28.09 11.86
C VAL A 289 5.69 29.07 10.82
N THR A 290 4.77 29.70 10.11
CA THR A 290 5.06 30.86 9.26
C THR A 290 4.97 32.12 10.12
N LEU A 291 6.09 32.79 10.33
CA LEU A 291 6.13 34.10 10.97
C LEU A 291 5.96 35.17 9.90
N ILE A 292 4.95 36.01 10.03
CA ILE A 292 4.78 37.23 9.25
C ILE A 292 5.21 38.40 10.15
N ILE A 293 6.29 39.07 9.78
CA ILE A 293 6.83 40.23 10.48
C ILE A 293 6.40 41.47 9.71
N GLU A 294 5.49 42.24 10.30
CA GLU A 294 5.01 43.49 9.71
C GLU A 294 6.04 44.61 9.94
N PRO A 295 6.27 45.46 8.91
CA PRO A 295 7.16 46.61 9.00
C PRO A 295 6.59 47.65 9.98
N ASN A 296 7.46 48.58 10.36
CA ASN A 296 7.16 49.61 11.35
C ASN A 296 6.22 50.71 10.89
#